data_AF-A0A5S3UG16-F1
#
_entry.id   AF-A0A5S3UG16-F1
#
_cell.length_a   1.000
_cell.length_b   1.000
_cell.length_c   1.000
_cell.angle_alpha   90.00
_cell.angle_beta   90.00
_cell.angle_gamma   90.00
#
_symmetry.space_group_name_H-M   'P 1'
#
loop_
_entity.id
_entity.type
_entity.pdbx_description
1 polymer ?
#
loop_
_entity_poly.entity_id
_entity_poly.type
_entity_poly.pdbx_seq_one_letter_code
_entity_poly.pdbx_strand_id
1 'polypeptide(L)'
;MNKRNLIKKIFTVWFAIIPAVGVYLIAKLDASLYASGAVLLSAVLGVSAALAGMFYQRQTAKEKNTLDFQQKLKDDKDYLKHTIVLSQIIHSLERNKILLELSKPENSNDPRGVSVRYVLNTWEQAANAIKHKLYDEAFLYSSHKSSVIDLSLYLRTFIRERQKKNVSLYSDFSLLALKWTIKRDSFESQQTKRELKRIFKQLDKVKSGKISALQK
;
A
#
# COMPACT_ATOMS: atom_id res chain seq x y z
N MET A 1 9.29 -6.24 13.13
CA MET A 1 10.59 -5.73 12.61
C MET A 1 10.36 -5.16 11.22
N ASN A 2 10.69 -3.88 10.99
CA ASN A 2 10.47 -3.24 9.68
C ASN A 2 11.32 -3.93 8.61
N LYS A 3 10.72 -4.38 7.48
CA LYS A 3 11.40 -5.14 6.41
C LYS A 3 12.66 -4.42 5.90
N ARG A 4 12.65 -3.09 5.95
CA ARG A 4 13.81 -2.20 5.70
C ARG A 4 15.01 -2.50 6.60
N ASN A 5 14.78 -2.62 7.91
CA ASN A 5 15.86 -2.82 8.87
C ASN A 5 16.44 -4.23 8.77
N LEU A 6 15.63 -5.21 8.38
CA LEU A 6 16.10 -6.57 8.12
C LEU A 6 17.03 -6.61 6.89
N ILE A 7 16.61 -6.01 5.76
CA ILE A 7 17.41 -6.00 4.53
C ILE A 7 18.70 -5.19 4.71
N LYS A 8 18.64 -4.06 5.40
CA LYS A 8 19.84 -3.29 5.81
C LYS A 8 20.81 -4.18 6.58
N LYS A 9 20.34 -4.86 7.63
CA LYS A 9 21.17 -5.77 8.44
C LYS A 9 21.77 -6.90 7.61
N ILE A 10 20.99 -7.51 6.72
CA ILE A 10 21.48 -8.58 5.84
C ILE A 10 22.63 -8.07 4.98
N PHE A 11 22.48 -6.93 4.31
CA PHE A 11 23.57 -6.37 3.50
C PHE A 11 24.77 -5.97 4.35
N THR A 12 24.57 -5.34 5.51
CA THR A 12 25.68 -4.99 6.41
C THR A 12 26.48 -6.22 6.84
N VAL A 13 25.78 -7.31 7.21
CA VAL A 13 26.44 -8.57 7.58
C VAL A 13 27.12 -9.21 6.37
N TRP A 14 26.46 -9.22 5.21
CA TRP A 14 27.01 -9.77 3.96
C TRP A 14 28.32 -9.08 3.56
N PHE A 15 28.35 -7.74 3.58
CA PHE A 15 29.55 -6.98 3.23
C PHE A 15 30.64 -7.00 4.32
N ALA A 16 30.35 -7.46 5.53
CA ALA A 16 31.37 -7.72 6.54
C ALA A 16 31.97 -9.13 6.40
N ILE A 17 31.13 -10.15 6.17
CA ILE A 17 31.54 -11.55 6.18
C ILE A 17 32.17 -12.00 4.85
N ILE A 18 31.55 -11.66 3.72
CA ILE A 18 31.99 -12.17 2.41
C ILE A 18 33.42 -11.74 2.04
N PRO A 19 33.86 -10.50 2.27
CA PRO A 19 35.26 -10.14 2.06
C PRO A 19 36.21 -10.95 2.94
N ALA A 20 35.90 -11.11 4.22
CA ALA A 20 36.74 -11.84 5.17
C ALA A 20 36.88 -13.32 4.80
N VAL A 21 35.75 -13.98 4.49
CA VAL A 21 35.74 -15.37 4.04
C VAL A 21 36.41 -15.51 2.67
N GLY A 22 36.17 -14.57 1.76
CA GLY A 22 36.78 -14.55 0.44
C GLY A 22 38.30 -14.50 0.50
N VAL A 23 38.85 -13.58 1.30
CA VAL A 23 40.30 -13.46 1.51
C VAL A 23 40.86 -14.72 2.16
N TYR A 24 40.16 -15.28 3.16
CA TYR A 24 40.57 -16.54 3.79
C TYR A 24 40.63 -17.72 2.81
N LEU A 25 39.65 -17.84 1.92
CA LEU A 25 39.63 -18.89 0.90
C LEU A 25 40.73 -18.68 -0.13
N ILE A 26 40.97 -17.44 -0.57
CA ILE A 26 42.04 -17.10 -1.51
C ILE A 26 43.41 -17.47 -0.92
N ALA A 27 43.63 -17.22 0.37
CA ALA A 27 44.88 -17.57 1.06
C ALA A 27 45.15 -19.08 1.15
N LYS A 28 44.16 -19.94 0.86
CA LYS A 28 44.31 -21.39 0.79
C LYS A 28 44.48 -21.93 -0.63
N LEU A 29 44.40 -21.08 -1.65
CA LEU A 29 44.62 -21.47 -3.04
C LEU A 29 46.11 -21.53 -3.37
N ASP A 30 46.47 -22.21 -4.45
CA ASP A 30 47.80 -22.12 -5.02
C ASP A 30 48.10 -20.69 -5.49
N ALA A 31 49.35 -20.27 -5.39
CA ALA A 31 49.78 -18.90 -5.71
C ALA A 31 49.44 -18.48 -7.15
N SER A 32 49.41 -19.43 -8.09
CA SER A 32 49.01 -19.19 -9.48
C SER A 32 47.52 -18.80 -9.63
N LEU A 33 46.68 -19.12 -8.65
CA LEU A 33 45.24 -18.90 -8.66
C LEU A 33 44.79 -17.67 -7.85
N TYR A 34 45.70 -16.98 -7.16
CA TYR A 34 45.36 -15.79 -6.36
C TYR A 34 44.67 -14.70 -7.18
N ALA A 35 45.18 -14.43 -8.39
CA ALA A 35 44.60 -13.42 -9.28
C ALA A 35 43.15 -13.79 -9.66
N SER A 36 42.92 -15.04 -10.06
CA SER A 36 41.58 -15.53 -10.41
C SER A 36 40.62 -15.49 -9.22
N GLY A 37 41.08 -15.88 -8.04
CA GLY A 37 40.29 -15.81 -6.80
C GLY A 37 39.91 -14.38 -6.43
N ALA A 38 40.85 -13.43 -6.54
CA ALA A 38 40.60 -12.01 -6.29
C ALA A 38 39.59 -11.41 -7.29
N VAL A 39 39.69 -11.76 -8.57
CA VAL A 39 38.73 -11.34 -9.61
C VAL A 39 37.33 -11.87 -9.30
N LEU A 40 37.19 -13.14 -8.95
CA LEU A 40 35.90 -13.73 -8.56
C LEU A 40 35.30 -13.06 -7.33
N LEU A 41 36.11 -12.81 -6.29
CA LEU A 41 35.65 -12.11 -5.09
C LEU A 41 35.18 -10.69 -5.43
N SER A 42 35.92 -9.96 -6.25
CA SER A 42 35.55 -8.63 -6.73
C SER A 42 34.24 -8.65 -7.49
N ALA A 43 34.05 -9.61 -8.41
CA ALA A 43 32.82 -9.77 -9.17
C ALA A 43 31.60 -10.03 -8.28
N VAL A 44 31.74 -10.92 -7.27
CA VAL A 44 30.68 -11.21 -6.30
C VAL A 44 30.32 -9.96 -5.49
N LEU A 45 31.32 -9.20 -5.03
CA LEU A 45 31.09 -7.96 -4.28
C LEU A 45 30.44 -6.89 -5.16
N GLY A 46 30.87 -6.74 -6.41
CA GLY A 46 30.30 -5.82 -7.38
C GLY A 46 28.82 -6.11 -7.67
N VAL A 47 28.47 -7.36 -7.96
CA VAL A 47 27.07 -7.79 -8.17
C VAL A 47 26.24 -7.56 -6.90
N SER A 48 26.79 -7.89 -5.73
CA SER A 48 26.11 -7.66 -4.44
C SER A 48 25.82 -6.17 -4.22
N ALA A 49 26.78 -5.31 -4.52
CA ALA A 49 26.65 -3.86 -4.37
C ALA A 49 25.61 -3.29 -5.35
N ALA A 50 25.60 -3.77 -6.59
CA ALA A 50 24.61 -3.39 -7.60
C ALA A 50 23.18 -3.76 -7.16
N LEU A 51 22.98 -4.99 -6.65
CA LEU A 51 21.68 -5.44 -6.14
C LEU A 51 21.22 -4.64 -4.92
N ALA A 52 22.12 -4.34 -3.99
CA ALA A 52 21.84 -3.48 -2.85
C ALA A 52 21.44 -2.07 -3.30
N GLY A 53 22.21 -1.49 -4.24
CA GLY A 53 21.94 -0.19 -4.84
C GLY A 53 20.56 -0.12 -5.49
N MET A 54 20.22 -1.09 -6.35
CA MET A 54 18.90 -1.17 -6.98
C MET A 54 17.76 -1.27 -5.97
N PHE A 55 17.95 -2.03 -4.88
CA PHE A 55 16.95 -2.12 -3.82
C PHE A 55 16.72 -0.78 -3.13
N TYR A 56 17.79 -0.07 -2.74
CA TYR A 56 17.68 1.25 -2.12
C TYR A 56 17.10 2.28 -3.08
N GLN A 57 17.52 2.28 -4.35
CA GLN A 57 16.99 3.18 -5.37
C GLN A 57 15.48 3.00 -5.55
N ARG A 58 14.98 1.77 -5.65
CA ARG A 58 13.53 1.50 -5.73
C ARG A 58 12.78 2.01 -4.52
N GLN A 59 13.37 1.88 -3.32
CA GLN A 59 12.77 2.40 -2.09
C GLN A 59 12.78 3.94 -2.06
N THR A 60 13.89 4.59 -2.41
CA THR A 60 13.97 6.05 -2.49
C THR A 60 12.99 6.60 -3.52
N ALA A 61 12.87 5.96 -4.68
CA ALA A 61 11.88 6.33 -5.70
C ALA A 61 10.45 6.22 -5.16
N LYS A 62 10.13 5.15 -4.42
CA LYS A 62 8.83 4.97 -3.77
C LYS A 62 8.55 6.06 -2.73
N GLU A 63 9.51 6.38 -1.88
CA GLU A 63 9.39 7.45 -0.88
C GLU A 63 9.19 8.81 -1.54
N LYS A 64 10.02 9.13 -2.55
CA LYS A 64 9.89 10.36 -3.35
C LYS A 64 8.53 10.47 -4.03
N ASN A 65 8.10 9.44 -4.76
CA ASN A 65 6.80 9.40 -5.44
C ASN A 65 5.62 9.64 -4.47
N THR A 66 5.77 9.17 -3.22
CA THR A 66 4.76 9.36 -2.17
C THR A 66 4.74 10.79 -1.66
N LEU A 67 5.91 11.40 -1.46
CA LEU A 67 6.04 12.81 -1.08
C LEU A 67 5.52 13.72 -2.18
N ASP A 68 5.86 13.44 -3.45
CA ASP A 68 5.40 14.18 -4.61
C ASP A 68 3.86 14.11 -4.72
N PHE A 69 3.26 12.95 -4.45
CA PHE A 69 1.79 12.82 -4.38
C PHE A 69 1.19 13.68 -3.25
N GLN A 70 1.78 13.67 -2.05
CA GLN A 70 1.28 14.51 -0.95
C GLN A 70 1.41 16.00 -1.25
N GLN A 71 2.53 16.40 -1.86
CA GLN A 71 2.75 17.78 -2.26
C GLN A 71 1.73 18.18 -3.33
N LYS A 72 1.50 17.33 -4.33
CA LYS A 72 0.45 17.52 -5.32
C LYS A 72 -0.92 17.69 -4.67
N LEU A 73 -1.31 16.85 -3.72
CA LEU A 73 -2.61 17.00 -3.02
C LEU A 73 -2.76 18.36 -2.32
N LYS A 74 -1.66 18.94 -1.82
CA LYS A 74 -1.67 20.24 -1.14
C LYS A 74 -1.68 21.42 -2.10
N ASP A 75 -0.97 21.32 -3.21
CA ASP A 75 -0.76 22.43 -4.14
C ASP A 75 -1.80 22.46 -5.28
N ASP A 76 -2.49 21.35 -5.52
CA ASP A 76 -3.50 21.22 -6.56
C ASP A 76 -4.78 21.99 -6.20
N LYS A 77 -4.88 23.21 -6.74
CA LYS A 77 -6.03 24.11 -6.55
C LYS A 77 -7.34 23.49 -7.01
N ASP A 78 -7.32 22.65 -8.06
CA ASP A 78 -8.52 21.98 -8.55
C ASP A 78 -8.96 20.88 -7.57
N TYR A 79 -8.02 20.09 -7.07
CA TYR A 79 -8.29 19.13 -6.01
C TYR A 79 -8.91 19.82 -4.79
N LEU A 80 -8.31 20.92 -4.31
CA LEU A 80 -8.84 21.68 -3.18
C LEU A 80 -10.25 22.20 -3.46
N LYS A 81 -10.50 22.78 -4.63
CA LYS A 81 -11.83 23.24 -5.05
C LYS A 81 -12.86 22.11 -5.05
N HIS A 82 -12.51 20.95 -5.61
CA HIS A 82 -13.38 19.79 -5.65
C HIS A 82 -13.64 19.21 -4.25
N THR A 83 -12.66 19.23 -3.34
CA THR A 83 -12.88 18.81 -1.95
C THR A 83 -13.82 19.73 -1.18
N ILE A 84 -13.84 21.04 -1.47
CA ILE A 84 -14.80 21.97 -0.87
C ILE A 84 -16.23 21.65 -1.31
N VAL A 85 -16.45 21.46 -2.61
CA VAL A 85 -17.77 21.04 -3.15
C VAL A 85 -18.20 19.70 -2.56
N LEU A 86 -17.26 18.75 -2.45
CA LEU A 86 -17.52 17.45 -1.85
C LEU A 86 -17.92 17.56 -0.38
N SER A 87 -17.25 18.43 0.38
CA SER A 87 -17.57 18.70 1.78
C SER A 87 -19.03 19.18 1.95
N GLN A 88 -19.50 20.08 1.08
CA GLN A 88 -20.89 20.56 1.07
C GLN A 88 -21.88 19.41 0.85
N ILE A 89 -21.57 18.46 -0.03
CA ILE A 89 -22.40 17.28 -0.28
C ILE A 89 -22.39 16.34 0.95
N ILE A 90 -21.21 16.09 1.52
CA ILE A 90 -21.03 15.17 2.66
C ILE A 90 -21.80 15.63 3.90
N HIS A 91 -21.83 16.95 4.15
CA HIS A 91 -22.50 17.56 5.29
C HIS A 91 -23.99 17.88 5.05
N SER A 92 -24.52 17.61 3.85
CA SER A 92 -25.95 17.75 3.57
C SER A 92 -26.77 16.63 4.22
N LEU A 93 -27.93 16.98 4.77
CA LEU A 93 -28.92 16.02 5.26
C LEU A 93 -29.45 15.11 4.13
N GLU A 94 -29.46 15.61 2.89
CA GLU A 94 -29.87 14.86 1.70
C GLU A 94 -28.70 14.16 0.97
N ARG A 95 -27.54 14.00 1.60
CA ARG A 95 -26.31 13.43 1.00
C ARG A 95 -26.58 12.21 0.10
N ASN A 96 -27.30 11.20 0.60
CA ASN A 96 -27.53 9.98 -0.16
C ASN A 96 -28.39 10.19 -1.41
N LYS A 97 -29.40 11.07 -1.32
CA LYS A 97 -30.26 11.43 -2.46
C LYS A 97 -29.48 12.20 -3.52
N ILE A 98 -28.66 13.16 -3.10
CA ILE A 98 -27.75 13.91 -3.97
C ILE A 98 -26.76 12.95 -4.67
N LEU A 99 -26.09 12.08 -3.91
CA LEU A 99 -25.13 11.13 -4.49
C LEU A 99 -25.78 10.13 -5.45
N LEU A 100 -27.00 9.68 -5.17
CA LEU A 100 -27.77 8.83 -6.07
C LEU A 100 -28.08 9.57 -7.38
N GLU A 101 -28.56 10.82 -7.30
CA GLU A 101 -28.83 11.65 -8.46
C GLU A 101 -27.57 11.89 -9.30
N LEU A 102 -26.46 12.27 -8.68
CA LEU A 102 -25.17 12.53 -9.36
C LEU A 102 -24.55 11.28 -9.99
N SER A 103 -24.92 10.08 -9.52
CA SER A 103 -24.41 8.82 -10.06
C SER A 103 -25.04 8.46 -11.42
N LYS A 104 -26.20 9.05 -11.74
CA LYS A 104 -26.94 8.76 -12.95
C LYS A 104 -26.23 9.28 -14.21
N PRO A 105 -26.32 8.57 -15.35
CA PRO A 105 -25.67 8.98 -16.59
C PRO A 105 -26.09 10.37 -17.09
N GLU A 106 -27.36 10.72 -16.89
CA GLU A 106 -27.94 12.00 -17.34
C GLU A 106 -27.29 13.19 -16.61
N ASN A 107 -26.77 12.95 -15.41
CA ASN A 107 -26.06 13.92 -14.59
C ASN A 107 -24.54 13.81 -14.72
N SER A 108 -24.03 13.20 -15.79
CA SER A 108 -22.59 13.06 -16.00
C SER A 108 -21.88 14.40 -16.01
N ASN A 109 -22.51 15.47 -16.50
CA ASN A 109 -21.90 16.79 -16.62
C ASN A 109 -22.21 17.71 -15.43
N ASP A 110 -22.95 17.24 -14.42
CA ASP A 110 -23.19 18.02 -13.20
C ASP A 110 -21.85 18.34 -12.50
N PRO A 111 -21.52 19.63 -12.25
CA PRO A 111 -20.27 20.04 -11.61
C PRO A 111 -20.01 19.39 -10.23
N ARG A 112 -21.05 19.08 -9.47
CA ARG A 112 -20.97 18.36 -8.20
C ARG A 112 -20.56 16.91 -8.43
N GLY A 113 -21.14 16.27 -9.44
CA GLY A 113 -20.78 14.92 -9.87
C GLY A 113 -19.34 14.86 -10.40
N VAL A 114 -18.90 15.88 -11.15
CA VAL A 114 -17.50 16.05 -11.57
C VAL A 114 -16.58 16.09 -10.36
N SER A 115 -16.95 16.87 -9.34
CA SER A 115 -16.16 17.00 -8.10
C SER A 115 -16.03 15.68 -7.34
N VAL A 116 -17.12 14.92 -7.20
CA VAL A 116 -17.10 13.58 -6.58
C VAL A 116 -16.14 12.66 -7.34
N ARG A 117 -16.25 12.61 -8.67
CA ARG A 117 -15.39 11.75 -9.51
C ARG A 117 -13.94 12.18 -9.47
N TYR A 118 -13.65 13.49 -9.44
CA TYR A 118 -12.30 14.00 -9.37
C TYR A 118 -11.59 13.46 -8.12
N VAL A 119 -12.19 13.64 -6.95
CA VAL A 119 -11.62 13.17 -5.67
C VAL A 119 -11.48 11.65 -5.66
N LEU A 120 -12.50 10.91 -6.12
CA LEU A 120 -12.43 9.44 -6.20
C LEU A 120 -11.36 8.95 -7.17
N ASN A 121 -11.20 9.60 -8.32
CA ASN A 121 -10.17 9.25 -9.31
C ASN A 121 -8.76 9.48 -8.74
N THR A 122 -8.55 10.56 -8.00
CA THR A 122 -7.27 10.83 -7.32
C THR A 122 -6.91 9.72 -6.34
N TRP A 123 -7.88 9.28 -5.53
CA TRP A 123 -7.65 8.22 -4.56
C TRP A 123 -7.62 6.81 -5.18
N GLU A 124 -8.32 6.57 -6.29
CA GLU A 124 -8.20 5.35 -7.09
C GLU A 124 -6.80 5.23 -7.68
N GLN A 125 -6.26 6.32 -8.25
CA GLN A 125 -4.89 6.36 -8.76
C GLN A 125 -3.88 6.10 -7.64
N ALA A 126 -4.07 6.71 -6.47
CA ALA A 126 -3.20 6.48 -5.32
C ALA A 126 -3.28 5.02 -4.82
N ALA A 127 -4.48 4.44 -4.76
CA ALA A 127 -4.68 3.05 -4.37
C ALA A 127 -4.00 2.08 -5.35
N ASN A 128 -4.12 2.34 -6.64
CA ASN A 128 -3.45 1.57 -7.68
C ASN A 128 -1.92 1.67 -7.57
N ALA A 129 -1.37 2.88 -7.33
CA ALA A 129 0.06 3.08 -7.10
C ALA A 129 0.57 2.34 -5.85
N ILE A 130 -0.22 2.31 -4.76
CA ILE A 130 0.07 1.50 -3.57
C ILE A 130 0.10 0.01 -3.89
N LYS A 131 -0.90 -0.49 -4.63
CA LYS A 131 -1.02 -1.89 -5.05
C LYS A 131 0.20 -2.34 -5.86
N HIS A 132 0.72 -1.49 -6.74
CA HIS A 132 1.92 -1.74 -7.52
C HIS A 132 3.23 -1.36 -6.81
N LYS A 133 3.19 -1.07 -5.50
CA LYS A 133 4.36 -0.73 -4.64
C LYS A 133 5.13 0.51 -5.10
N LEU A 134 4.49 1.39 -5.86
CA LEU A 134 5.04 2.68 -6.30
C LEU A 134 4.95 3.73 -5.21
N TYR A 135 3.97 3.61 -4.29
CA TYR A 135 3.81 4.49 -3.12
C TYR A 135 4.03 3.76 -1.80
N ASP A 136 4.54 4.48 -0.81
CA ASP A 136 4.67 4.05 0.58
C ASP A 136 3.33 4.15 1.30
N GLU A 137 2.61 3.03 1.26
CA GLU A 137 1.35 2.86 1.98
C GLU A 137 1.46 3.16 3.48
N ALA A 138 2.57 2.80 4.14
CA ALA A 138 2.68 3.01 5.58
C ALA A 138 2.74 4.51 5.90
N PHE A 139 3.44 5.26 5.06
CA PHE A 139 3.50 6.70 5.13
C PHE A 139 2.13 7.33 4.82
N LEU A 140 1.46 6.97 3.72
CA LEU A 140 0.14 7.51 3.37
C LEU A 140 -0.95 7.14 4.40
N TYR A 141 -0.90 5.93 4.95
CA TYR A 141 -1.79 5.53 6.04
C TYR A 141 -1.62 6.43 7.27
N SER A 142 -0.38 6.81 7.59
CA SER A 142 -0.13 7.64 8.78
C SER A 142 -0.80 9.01 8.68
N SER A 143 -0.79 9.63 7.49
CA SER A 143 -1.27 10.99 7.26
C SER A 143 -2.70 11.09 6.75
N HIS A 144 -3.21 10.12 5.98
CA HIS A 144 -4.49 10.22 5.27
C HIS A 144 -5.53 9.15 5.62
N LYS A 145 -5.25 8.25 6.59
CA LYS A 145 -6.18 7.15 6.93
C LYS A 145 -7.61 7.60 7.19
N SER A 146 -7.81 8.66 7.97
CA SER A 146 -9.15 9.13 8.33
C SER A 146 -9.89 9.63 7.10
N SER A 147 -9.26 10.49 6.29
CA SER A 147 -9.84 11.02 5.06
C SER A 147 -10.24 9.91 4.08
N VAL A 148 -9.38 8.91 3.86
CA VAL A 148 -9.69 7.80 2.94
C VAL A 148 -10.84 6.95 3.45
N ILE A 149 -10.86 6.62 4.75
CA ILE A 149 -11.95 5.85 5.36
C ILE A 149 -13.26 6.63 5.26
N ASP A 150 -13.26 7.91 5.66
CA ASP A 150 -14.44 8.77 5.63
C ASP A 150 -14.99 8.96 4.22
N LEU A 151 -14.12 9.22 3.23
CA LEU A 151 -14.51 9.30 1.82
C LEU A 151 -15.17 8.01 1.35
N SER A 152 -14.63 6.85 1.72
CA SER A 152 -15.22 5.56 1.34
C SER A 152 -16.59 5.32 1.95
N LEU A 153 -16.81 5.79 3.18
CA LEU A 153 -18.08 5.67 3.89
C LEU A 153 -19.12 6.62 3.29
N TYR A 154 -18.76 7.89 3.12
CA TYR A 154 -19.68 8.92 2.66
C TYR A 154 -20.05 8.77 1.19
N LEU A 155 -19.12 8.32 0.34
CA LEU A 155 -19.34 8.21 -1.11
C LEU A 155 -19.80 6.82 -1.56
N ARG A 156 -20.04 5.90 -0.61
CA ARG A 156 -20.44 4.51 -0.90
C ARG A 156 -21.67 4.40 -1.80
N THR A 157 -22.66 5.28 -1.59
CA THR A 157 -23.88 5.34 -2.42
C THR A 157 -23.53 5.62 -3.87
N PHE A 158 -22.73 6.66 -4.13
CA PHE A 158 -22.29 7.01 -5.48
C PHE A 158 -21.48 5.88 -6.14
N ILE A 159 -20.51 5.31 -5.41
CA ILE A 159 -19.65 4.23 -5.93
C ILE A 159 -20.50 3.03 -6.35
N ARG A 160 -21.40 2.57 -5.48
CA ARG A 160 -22.24 1.39 -5.73
C ARG A 160 -23.15 1.55 -6.93
N GLU A 161 -23.78 2.71 -7.06
CA GLU A 161 -24.66 2.99 -8.20
C GLU A 161 -23.91 2.98 -9.53
N ARG A 162 -22.70 3.55 -9.55
CA ARG A 162 -21.83 3.49 -10.73
C ARG A 162 -21.32 2.07 -11.01
N GLN A 163 -21.07 1.28 -9.96
CA GLN A 163 -20.63 -0.11 -10.06
C GLN A 163 -21.68 -1.06 -10.65
N LYS A 164 -22.97 -0.69 -10.64
CA LYS A 164 -24.01 -1.45 -11.36
C LYS A 164 -23.73 -1.56 -12.86
N LYS A 165 -23.07 -0.55 -13.45
CA LYS A 165 -22.64 -0.55 -14.86
C LYS A 165 -21.21 -1.02 -15.04
N ASN A 166 -20.31 -0.67 -14.13
CA ASN A 166 -18.92 -1.09 -14.17
C ASN A 166 -18.42 -1.52 -12.78
N VAL A 167 -18.41 -2.82 -12.53
CA VAL A 167 -18.07 -3.42 -11.24
C VAL A 167 -16.64 -3.05 -10.78
N SER A 168 -15.71 -2.82 -11.70
CA SER A 168 -14.31 -2.51 -11.35
C SER A 168 -14.09 -1.05 -10.96
N LEU A 169 -15.07 -0.18 -11.20
CA LEU A 169 -14.92 1.25 -10.95
C LEU A 169 -14.70 1.51 -9.45
N TYR A 170 -13.62 2.22 -9.10
CA TYR A 170 -13.25 2.55 -7.72
C TYR A 170 -12.96 1.33 -6.84
N SER A 171 -12.64 0.19 -7.44
CA SER A 171 -12.40 -1.06 -6.71
C SER A 171 -11.09 -1.02 -5.92
N ASP A 172 -10.04 -0.42 -6.46
CA ASP A 172 -8.75 -0.32 -5.77
C ASP A 172 -8.85 0.65 -4.58
N PHE A 173 -9.55 1.79 -4.73
CA PHE A 173 -9.89 2.70 -3.65
C PHE A 173 -10.71 2.02 -2.56
N SER A 174 -11.76 1.28 -2.95
CA SER A 174 -12.62 0.55 -2.00
C SER A 174 -11.84 -0.50 -1.22
N LEU A 175 -10.93 -1.22 -1.88
CA LEU A 175 -10.05 -2.20 -1.25
C LEU A 175 -9.04 -1.55 -0.31
N LEU A 176 -8.45 -0.42 -0.71
CA LEU A 176 -7.54 0.36 0.12
C LEU A 176 -8.25 0.83 1.40
N ALA A 177 -9.42 1.44 1.26
CA ALA A 177 -10.22 1.91 2.39
C ALA A 177 -10.58 0.75 3.33
N LEU A 178 -11.06 -0.38 2.81
CA LEU A 178 -11.37 -1.57 3.62
C LEU A 178 -10.13 -2.07 4.38
N LYS A 179 -8.99 -2.19 3.69
CA LYS A 179 -7.72 -2.59 4.29
C LYS A 179 -7.31 -1.64 5.42
N TRP A 180 -7.51 -0.34 5.23
CA TRP A 180 -7.17 0.68 6.21
C TRP A 180 -8.14 0.70 7.39
N THR A 181 -9.43 0.45 7.18
CA THR A 181 -10.43 0.25 8.24
C THR A 181 -10.07 -0.95 9.11
N ILE A 182 -9.84 -2.13 8.51
CA ILE A 182 -9.40 -3.34 9.25
C ILE A 182 -8.12 -3.06 10.03
N LYS A 183 -7.17 -2.36 9.41
CA LYS A 183 -5.92 -1.97 10.06
C LYS A 183 -6.21 -1.08 11.28
N ARG A 184 -7.03 -0.04 11.16
CA ARG A 184 -7.41 0.87 12.26
C ARG A 184 -8.10 0.12 13.40
N ASP A 185 -9.11 -0.68 13.08
CA ASP A 185 -9.92 -1.41 14.07
C ASP A 185 -9.07 -2.48 14.79
N SER A 186 -8.04 -3.03 14.12
CA SER A 186 -7.06 -3.92 14.75
C SER A 186 -6.14 -3.24 15.76
N PHE A 187 -6.09 -1.90 15.77
CA PHE A 187 -5.36 -1.09 16.75
C PHE A 187 -6.26 -0.55 17.87
N GLU A 188 -7.57 -0.44 17.67
CA GLU A 188 -8.52 0.06 18.69
C GLU A 188 -8.84 -0.98 19.77
N SER A 189 -8.43 -2.25 19.60
CA SER A 189 -8.49 -3.24 20.67
C SER A 189 -7.47 -4.36 20.47
N GLN A 190 -6.49 -4.45 21.38
CA GLN A 190 -5.60 -5.61 21.50
C GLN A 190 -6.39 -6.93 21.68
N GLN A 191 -7.60 -6.85 22.22
CA GLN A 191 -8.54 -7.95 22.39
C GLN A 191 -9.16 -8.37 21.04
N THR A 192 -9.57 -7.42 20.20
CA THR A 192 -10.12 -7.67 18.84
C THR A 192 -9.06 -8.29 17.92
N LYS A 193 -7.78 -7.88 18.05
CA LYS A 193 -6.68 -8.52 17.34
C LYS A 193 -6.46 -9.99 17.73
N ARG A 194 -6.65 -10.33 19.02
CA ARG A 194 -6.56 -11.71 19.52
C ARG A 194 -7.75 -12.53 19.04
N GLU A 195 -8.93 -11.93 18.97
CA GLU A 195 -10.17 -12.56 18.54
C GLU A 195 -10.19 -12.83 17.03
N LEU A 196 -9.82 -11.85 16.19
CA LEU A 196 -9.66 -12.06 14.74
C LEU A 196 -8.64 -13.16 14.42
N LYS A 197 -7.52 -13.22 15.15
CA LYS A 197 -6.55 -14.32 15.00
C LYS A 197 -7.13 -15.69 15.35
N ARG A 198 -8.02 -15.77 16.36
CA ARG A 198 -8.71 -17.01 16.72
C ARG A 198 -9.71 -17.41 15.63
N ILE A 199 -10.50 -16.47 15.14
CA ILE A 199 -11.50 -16.68 14.07
C ILE A 199 -10.81 -17.15 12.78
N PHE A 200 -9.72 -16.50 12.36
CA PHE A 200 -8.96 -16.94 11.17
C PHE A 200 -8.38 -18.35 11.35
N LYS A 201 -7.87 -18.69 12.53
CA LYS A 201 -7.34 -20.03 12.83
C LYS A 201 -8.43 -21.11 12.84
N GLN A 202 -9.65 -20.75 13.26
CA GLN A 202 -10.82 -21.63 13.21
C GLN A 202 -11.31 -21.82 11.78
N LEU A 203 -11.41 -20.73 11.00
CA LEU A 203 -11.78 -20.77 9.59
C LEU A 203 -10.81 -21.60 8.75
N ASP A 204 -9.49 -21.51 9.00
CA ASP A 204 -8.51 -22.36 8.32
C ASP A 204 -8.64 -23.85 8.71
N LYS A 205 -9.05 -24.15 9.96
CA LYS A 205 -9.34 -25.54 10.38
C LYS A 205 -10.59 -26.10 9.71
N VAL A 206 -11.63 -25.26 9.53
CA VAL A 206 -12.86 -25.63 8.82
C VAL A 206 -12.58 -25.79 7.32
N LYS A 207 -11.81 -24.88 6.72
CA LYS A 207 -11.41 -24.93 5.30
C LYS A 207 -10.48 -26.11 4.98
N SER A 208 -9.72 -26.59 5.97
CA SER A 208 -8.90 -27.81 5.86
C SER A 208 -9.64 -29.11 6.20
N GLY A 209 -10.98 -29.06 6.34
CA GLY A 209 -11.82 -30.24 6.57
C GLY A 209 -11.64 -30.91 7.94
N LYS A 210 -10.91 -30.28 8.87
CA LYS A 210 -10.71 -30.82 10.23
C LYS A 210 -11.79 -30.30 11.17
N ILE A 211 -13.01 -30.79 11.02
CA ILE A 211 -14.01 -30.71 12.07
C ILE A 211 -13.91 -32.00 12.90
N SER A 212 -13.39 -31.88 14.12
CA SER A 212 -13.76 -32.80 15.19
C SER A 212 -15.17 -32.41 15.60
N ALA A 213 -16.15 -33.25 15.28
CA ALA A 213 -17.44 -33.20 15.94
C ALA A 213 -17.24 -33.41 17.45
N LEU A 214 -18.15 -32.85 18.27
CA LEU A 214 -18.20 -32.86 19.74
C LEU A 214 -17.33 -31.72 20.37
N GLN A 215 -17.87 -30.83 21.19
CA GLN A 215 -18.81 -31.05 22.29
C GLN A 215 -19.84 -29.91 22.44
N LYS A 216 -21.01 -30.33 22.93
CA LYS A 216 -22.12 -29.56 23.48
C LYS A 216 -21.68 -28.51 24.51
#